data_AF-A0A485KSC7-F1
#
_entry.id   AF-A0A485KSC7-F1
#
_cell.length_a   1.000
_cell.length_b   1.000
_cell.length_c   1.000
_cell.angle_alpha   90.00
_cell.angle_beta   90.00
_cell.angle_gamma   90.00
#
_symmetry.space_group_name_H-M   'P 1'
#
loop_
_entity.id
_entity.type
_entity.pdbx_description
1 polymer ?
#
loop_
_entity_poly.entity_id
_entity_poly.type
_entity_poly.pdbx_seq_one_letter_code
_entity_poly.pdbx_strand_id
1 'polypeptide(L)'
;MVRVFVKTGAAAAVGPRVIISSISLVWSVFYSINLVLTPLLAYMSEDMPWHVPPPPPLVYSPFDVFVTNMTSFLQAIYNNDTFPHANSEIFLHSAATYDMRLRLTLPPSITDCQTTMLQFPGHFFYGRGIREYVCAYLSLNTTARSVYTATSMCQHDMMVGLPLTDGCLWITPVESESYVVDYAHHIRPGPAFAWFKLMYRITLTVAVLWVIWTRYYAHYIPLMQNLRHFGLRDDELDDGVVFTKLVVYLGDPTYFVLSHPLVTTAMVFDFWLSAVNIGIAMGDVSQFQQLWPFVRSCVYASRGVWSAYLTMLCLSLLVKQKRWEHNITSVDPGILAIAIVIYVGPIACLIQNSALVIMFQSTFMVSVPSTEQWSSIEVFPSILNAVVFTAAFPLTLSVAHAWCNRRHSPDLTTRRGSHYASVQYNDVKLKLLWFGLAPFLTPKTRAGYIAHIGGTVQRLFAFDPGYKKLPFFSLRASDCFVLCYDVHGELVTKARLSLVTGLDRQDRQTSALTIHLCPAVHGYSVGIINDHPCQSVVGPTDGYPYNSQWLHLGAAQCQWVL
;
A
#
# COMPACT_ATOMS: atom_id res chain seq x y z
N MET A 1 -9.58 -64.11 -48.28
CA MET A 1 -9.02 -62.74 -48.39
C MET A 1 -9.14 -62.09 -47.01
N VAL A 2 -8.08 -62.18 -46.20
CA VAL A 2 -8.05 -61.72 -44.81
C VAL A 2 -7.71 -60.22 -44.82
N ARG A 3 -8.62 -59.37 -44.31
CA ARG A 3 -8.35 -57.94 -44.13
C ARG A 3 -7.46 -57.76 -42.91
N VAL A 4 -6.19 -57.47 -43.15
CA VAL A 4 -5.24 -57.03 -42.13
C VAL A 4 -5.57 -55.59 -41.78
N PHE A 5 -6.06 -55.34 -40.57
CA PHE A 5 -6.13 -53.99 -40.01
C PHE A 5 -4.72 -53.55 -39.64
N VAL A 6 -4.16 -52.65 -40.44
CA VAL A 6 -2.94 -51.91 -40.09
C VAL A 6 -3.32 -50.99 -38.93
N LYS A 7 -2.83 -51.30 -37.73
CA LYS A 7 -2.72 -50.32 -36.63
C LYS A 7 -1.84 -49.18 -37.13
N THR A 8 -2.46 -48.07 -37.53
CA THR A 8 -1.76 -46.80 -37.67
C THR A 8 -1.14 -46.48 -36.32
N GLY A 9 0.19 -46.34 -36.30
CA GLY A 9 0.95 -46.03 -35.10
C GLY A 9 0.42 -44.77 -34.43
N ALA A 10 0.34 -44.80 -33.11
CA ALA A 10 0.08 -43.62 -32.30
C ALA A 10 1.14 -42.56 -32.65
N ALA A 11 0.73 -41.52 -33.37
CA ALA A 11 1.50 -40.30 -33.44
C ALA A 11 1.72 -39.85 -32.00
N ALA A 12 2.98 -39.65 -31.61
CA ALA A 12 3.33 -39.10 -30.30
C ALA A 12 2.46 -37.85 -30.08
N ALA A 13 1.59 -37.88 -29.07
CA ALA A 13 0.68 -36.79 -28.79
C ALA A 13 1.49 -35.54 -28.48
N VAL A 14 1.63 -34.65 -29.46
CA VAL A 14 2.20 -33.33 -29.26
C VAL A 14 1.23 -32.61 -28.33
N GLY A 15 1.66 -32.33 -27.10
CA GLY A 15 0.84 -31.63 -26.11
C GLY A 15 0.36 -30.26 -26.63
N PRO A 16 -0.64 -29.66 -25.96
CA PRO A 16 -1.26 -28.44 -26.46
C PRO A 16 -0.25 -27.30 -26.60
N ARG A 17 -0.48 -26.43 -27.58
CA ARG A 17 0.31 -25.21 -27.72
C ARG A 17 -0.01 -24.25 -26.57
N VAL A 18 0.94 -24.08 -25.64
CA VAL A 18 0.80 -23.17 -24.50
C VAL A 18 1.48 -21.84 -24.77
N ILE A 19 0.72 -20.74 -24.72
CA ILE A 19 1.21 -19.38 -24.89
C ILE A 19 0.80 -18.49 -23.71
N ILE A 20 1.60 -17.46 -23.45
CA ILE A 20 1.26 -16.40 -22.50
C ILE A 20 0.51 -15.29 -23.25
N SER A 21 -0.56 -14.77 -22.65
CA SER A 21 -1.27 -13.61 -23.19
C SER A 21 -0.39 -12.36 -23.08
N SER A 22 -0.04 -11.77 -24.23
CA SER A 22 0.77 -10.54 -24.30
C SER A 22 0.15 -9.39 -23.51
N ILE A 23 -1.17 -9.27 -23.53
CA ILE A 23 -1.91 -8.24 -22.79
C ILE A 23 -1.71 -8.45 -21.29
N SER A 24 -1.93 -9.67 -20.79
CA SER A 24 -1.75 -9.95 -19.36
C SER A 24 -0.30 -9.75 -18.91
N LEU A 25 0.66 -10.06 -19.78
CA LEU A 25 2.08 -9.85 -19.53
C LEU A 25 2.39 -8.36 -19.37
N VAL A 26 1.92 -7.51 -20.29
CA VAL A 26 2.13 -6.05 -20.22
C VAL A 26 1.60 -5.48 -18.90
N TRP A 27 0.39 -5.87 -18.49
CA TRP A 27 -0.19 -5.39 -17.23
C TRP A 27 0.52 -5.94 -15.99
N SER A 28 0.89 -7.22 -16.00
CA SER A 28 1.65 -7.83 -14.90
C SER A 28 3.03 -7.18 -14.75
N VAL A 29 3.71 -6.88 -15.87
CA VAL A 29 4.98 -6.13 -15.90
C VAL A 29 4.77 -4.71 -15.39
N PHE A 30 3.72 -4.02 -15.82
CA PHE A 30 3.40 -2.67 -15.33
C PHE A 30 3.20 -2.63 -13.80
N TYR A 31 2.44 -3.58 -13.24
CA TYR A 31 2.28 -3.68 -11.79
C TYR A 31 3.58 -4.01 -11.08
N SER A 32 4.40 -4.89 -11.66
CA SER A 32 5.73 -5.20 -11.10
C SER A 32 6.67 -4.00 -11.09
N ILE A 33 6.72 -3.24 -12.19
CA ILE A 33 7.53 -2.01 -12.28
C ILE A 33 7.06 -1.01 -11.21
N ASN A 34 5.75 -0.81 -11.07
CA ASN A 34 5.21 0.09 -10.05
C ASN A 34 5.66 -0.33 -8.63
N LEU A 35 5.57 -1.61 -8.29
CA LEU A 35 6.00 -2.13 -6.98
C LEU A 35 7.50 -1.97 -6.76
N VAL A 36 8.32 -2.29 -7.76
CA VAL A 36 9.79 -2.21 -7.69
C VAL A 36 10.27 -0.75 -7.56
N LEU A 37 9.59 0.18 -8.23
CA LEU A 37 9.90 1.62 -8.16
C LEU A 37 9.28 2.32 -6.96
N THR A 38 8.40 1.68 -6.20
CA THR A 38 7.71 2.29 -5.05
C THR A 38 8.67 2.94 -4.03
N PRO A 39 9.81 2.32 -3.64
CA PRO A 39 10.78 2.97 -2.75
C PRO A 39 11.37 4.26 -3.34
N LEU A 40 11.52 4.32 -4.66
CA LEU A 40 12.13 5.44 -5.38
C LEU A 40 11.15 6.58 -5.66
N LEU A 41 9.84 6.36 -5.53
CA LEU A 41 8.82 7.42 -5.65
C LEU A 41 9.04 8.56 -4.64
N ALA A 42 9.79 8.31 -3.57
CA ALA A 42 10.24 9.34 -2.64
C ALA A 42 10.94 10.52 -3.34
N TYR A 43 11.75 10.26 -4.37
CA TYR A 43 12.49 11.28 -5.10
C TYR A 43 11.64 12.12 -6.06
N MET A 44 10.31 11.95 -6.05
CA MET A 44 9.40 12.94 -6.65
C MET A 44 9.39 14.27 -5.88
N SER A 45 9.69 14.23 -4.58
CA SER A 45 9.71 15.41 -3.71
C SER A 45 11.01 15.55 -2.91
N GLU A 46 11.76 14.46 -2.69
CA GLU A 46 13.03 14.51 -1.96
C GLU A 46 14.21 14.86 -2.87
N ASP A 47 15.15 15.66 -2.34
CA ASP A 47 16.41 15.94 -3.01
C ASP A 47 17.33 14.71 -3.11
N MET A 48 18.08 14.66 -4.20
CA MET A 48 19.13 13.66 -4.40
C MET A 48 20.34 13.93 -3.49
N PRO A 49 21.10 12.90 -3.06
CA PRO A 49 22.16 13.07 -2.06
C PRO A 49 23.25 14.08 -2.41
N TRP A 50 23.55 14.26 -3.69
CA TRP A 50 24.57 15.20 -4.16
C TRP A 50 24.08 16.66 -4.25
N HIS A 51 22.79 16.92 -4.05
CA HIS A 51 22.25 18.28 -3.91
C HIS A 51 22.10 18.71 -2.44
N VAL A 52 22.24 17.78 -1.48
CA VAL A 52 22.10 18.08 -0.04
C VAL A 52 23.42 18.65 0.49
N PRO A 53 23.43 19.90 1.00
CA PRO A 53 24.64 20.51 1.53
C PRO A 53 24.99 19.95 2.93
N PRO A 54 26.26 20.05 3.35
CA PRO A 54 26.66 19.66 4.70
C PRO A 54 25.96 20.56 5.74
N PRO A 55 25.43 19.98 6.83
CA PRO A 55 24.76 20.76 7.85
C PRO A 55 25.77 21.60 8.63
N PRO A 56 25.38 22.80 9.12
CA PRO A 56 26.20 23.57 10.02
C PRO A 56 26.44 22.80 11.34
N PRO A 57 27.58 23.05 12.01
CA PRO A 57 27.88 22.39 13.28
C PRO A 57 26.79 22.68 14.32
N LEU A 58 26.49 21.68 15.16
CA LEU A 58 25.61 21.85 16.32
C LEU A 58 26.29 22.78 17.33
N VAL A 59 25.78 23.99 17.47
CA VAL A 59 26.21 24.95 18.50
C VAL A 59 25.16 24.95 19.60
N TYR A 60 25.56 24.55 20.81
CA TYR A 60 24.71 24.63 21.99
C TYR A 60 24.76 26.05 22.57
N SER A 61 23.92 26.94 22.04
CA SER A 61 23.71 28.27 22.58
C SER A 61 22.44 28.32 23.44
N PRO A 62 22.33 29.25 24.40
CA PRO A 62 21.05 29.55 25.04
C PRO A 62 19.96 29.79 23.99
N PHE A 63 18.73 29.39 24.30
CA PHE A 63 17.65 29.39 23.31
C PHE A 63 17.37 30.77 22.70
N ASP A 64 17.44 31.84 23.50
CA ASP A 64 17.24 33.21 23.00
C ASP A 64 18.31 33.64 21.98
N VAL A 65 19.56 33.18 22.18
CA VAL A 65 20.66 33.42 21.24
C VAL A 65 20.45 32.62 19.96
N PHE A 66 19.98 31.38 20.09
CA PHE A 66 19.61 30.55 18.95
C PHE A 66 18.50 31.20 18.12
N VAL A 67 17.41 31.67 18.76
CA VAL A 67 16.29 32.34 18.09
C VAL A 67 16.80 33.55 17.29
N THR A 68 17.61 34.40 17.91
CA THR A 68 18.16 35.60 17.25
C THR A 68 19.01 35.24 16.03
N ASN A 69 19.94 34.28 16.18
CA ASN A 69 20.85 33.90 15.11
C ASN A 69 20.13 33.16 13.97
N MET A 70 19.21 32.24 14.30
CA MET A 70 18.49 31.45 13.32
C MET A 70 17.50 32.31 12.54
N THR A 71 16.75 33.19 13.21
CA THR A 71 15.88 34.17 12.53
C THR A 71 16.69 35.06 11.59
N SER A 72 17.83 35.60 12.03
CA SER A 72 18.68 36.44 11.17
C SER A 72 19.21 35.68 9.96
N PHE A 73 19.61 34.42 10.14
CA PHE A 73 20.06 33.56 9.05
C PHE A 73 18.94 33.28 8.04
N LEU A 74 17.75 32.91 8.51
CA LEU A 74 16.60 32.61 7.63
C LEU A 74 16.09 33.87 6.92
N GLN A 75 16.02 35.03 7.59
CA GLN A 75 15.65 36.30 6.97
C GLN A 75 16.65 36.77 5.91
N ALA A 76 17.94 36.45 6.08
CA ALA A 76 18.94 36.76 5.05
C ALA A 76 18.70 35.96 3.75
N ILE A 77 18.17 34.73 3.87
CA ILE A 77 17.81 33.86 2.73
C ILE A 77 16.42 34.20 2.19
N TYR A 78 15.46 34.47 3.07
CA TYR A 78 14.05 34.67 2.76
C TYR A 78 13.65 36.11 3.06
N ASN A 79 13.75 36.96 2.04
CA ASN A 79 13.43 38.38 2.11
C ASN A 79 12.53 38.79 0.93
N ASN A 80 12.25 40.08 0.77
CA ASN A 80 11.39 40.55 -0.30
C ASN A 80 12.02 40.43 -1.70
N ASP A 81 13.34 40.30 -1.80
CA ASP A 81 14.05 40.18 -3.08
C ASP A 81 14.11 38.72 -3.57
N THR A 82 14.18 37.75 -2.64
CA THR A 82 14.21 36.32 -2.97
C THR A 82 12.85 35.73 -3.29
N PHE A 83 11.77 36.35 -2.80
CA PHE A 83 10.42 35.99 -3.18
C PHE A 83 10.05 36.69 -4.50
N PRO A 84 9.83 35.93 -5.60
CA PRO A 84 9.73 36.50 -6.95
C PRO A 84 8.54 37.44 -7.16
N HIS A 85 7.55 37.43 -6.26
CA HIS A 85 6.50 38.44 -6.22
C HIS A 85 6.16 38.78 -4.76
N ALA A 86 6.16 40.07 -4.42
CA ALA A 86 5.82 40.56 -3.07
C ALA A 86 4.38 40.22 -2.61
N ASN A 87 3.52 39.75 -3.53
CA ASN A 87 2.08 39.59 -3.33
C ASN A 87 1.58 38.13 -3.42
N SER A 88 2.46 37.15 -3.64
CA SER A 88 2.04 35.77 -3.86
C SER A 88 2.33 34.90 -2.63
N GLU A 89 1.34 34.14 -2.19
CA GLU A 89 1.51 33.06 -1.23
C GLU A 89 2.34 31.96 -1.92
N ILE A 90 3.62 31.89 -1.58
CA ILE A 90 4.57 31.01 -2.23
C ILE A 90 5.24 30.15 -1.16
N PHE A 91 5.33 28.86 -1.47
CA PHE A 91 6.23 27.94 -0.82
C PHE A 91 7.56 27.92 -1.58
N LEU A 92 8.64 28.35 -0.93
CA LEU A 92 9.99 28.25 -1.48
C LEU A 92 10.74 27.12 -0.79
N HIS A 93 11.35 26.23 -1.58
CA HIS A 93 12.11 25.10 -1.09
C HIS A 93 13.46 25.00 -1.79
N SER A 94 14.49 24.80 -0.99
CA SER A 94 15.85 24.44 -1.39
C SER A 94 16.29 23.21 -0.60
N ALA A 95 17.39 22.57 -1.01
CA ALA A 95 17.89 21.37 -0.35
C ALA A 95 18.31 21.56 1.13
N ALA A 96 18.51 22.80 1.59
CA ALA A 96 18.87 23.11 2.99
C ALA A 96 17.75 23.79 3.78
N THR A 97 16.87 24.53 3.11
CA THR A 97 15.89 25.39 3.77
C THR A 97 14.59 25.45 2.98
N TYR A 98 13.48 25.69 3.67
CA TYR A 98 12.23 26.07 3.04
C TYR A 98 11.53 27.17 3.81
N ASP A 99 10.58 27.85 3.16
CA ASP A 99 9.75 28.87 3.79
C ASP A 99 8.32 28.85 3.23
N MET A 100 7.37 29.00 4.15
CA MET A 100 5.96 29.19 3.87
C MET A 100 5.59 30.65 4.18
N ARG A 101 5.46 31.46 3.12
CA ARG A 101 5.06 32.87 3.25
C ARG A 101 3.58 33.05 2.93
N LEU A 102 2.85 33.69 3.85
CA LEU A 102 1.44 34.02 3.68
C LEU A 102 1.15 35.47 4.08
N ARG A 103 0.33 36.17 3.28
CA ARG A 103 -0.17 37.49 3.63
C ARG A 103 -1.50 37.35 4.38
N LEU A 104 -1.58 37.92 5.56
CA LEU A 104 -2.75 37.89 6.43
C LEU A 104 -3.35 39.28 6.57
N THR A 105 -4.67 39.33 6.59
CA THR A 105 -5.44 40.51 7.00
C THR A 105 -6.11 40.21 8.32
N LEU A 106 -5.67 40.89 9.38
CA LEU A 106 -6.14 40.62 10.74
C LEU A 106 -7.12 41.70 11.19
N PRO A 107 -8.27 41.32 11.78
CA PRO A 107 -9.23 42.30 12.28
C PRO A 107 -8.66 43.12 13.45
N PRO A 108 -9.23 44.31 13.73
CA PRO A 108 -8.76 45.19 14.81
C PRO A 108 -8.77 44.53 16.18
N SER A 109 -9.78 43.69 16.44
CA SER A 109 -9.92 42.90 17.65
C SER A 109 -10.11 41.43 17.28
N ILE A 110 -9.41 40.57 18.00
CA ILE A 110 -9.47 39.11 17.84
C ILE A 110 -9.99 38.53 19.14
N THR A 111 -11.10 37.81 19.06
CA THR A 111 -11.76 37.20 20.22
C THR A 111 -11.24 35.80 20.49
N ASP A 112 -10.87 35.05 19.45
CA ASP A 112 -10.35 33.69 19.56
C ASP A 112 -9.01 33.55 18.81
N CYS A 113 -7.92 33.50 19.58
CA CYS A 113 -6.60 33.27 19.02
C CYS A 113 -6.53 31.96 18.21
N GLN A 114 -7.14 30.88 18.71
CA GLN A 114 -6.97 29.55 18.11
C GLN A 114 -7.55 29.52 16.70
N THR A 115 -8.77 30.01 16.53
CA THR A 115 -9.43 30.06 15.21
C THR A 115 -8.66 30.95 14.24
N THR A 116 -8.16 32.12 14.68
CA THR A 116 -7.37 33.01 13.81
C THR A 116 -5.99 32.43 13.48
N MET A 117 -5.37 31.68 14.39
CA MET A 117 -4.07 31.03 14.18
C MET A 117 -4.13 29.97 13.07
N LEU A 118 -5.28 29.37 12.78
CA LEU A 118 -5.44 28.45 11.64
C LEU A 118 -5.16 29.11 10.28
N GLN A 119 -5.25 30.44 10.22
CA GLN A 119 -4.89 31.19 9.01
C GLN A 119 -3.38 31.32 8.85
N PHE A 120 -2.57 31.04 9.87
CA PHE A 120 -1.12 31.19 9.79
C PHE A 120 -0.47 30.04 9.01
N PRO A 121 0.65 30.29 8.30
CA PRO A 121 1.36 29.25 7.56
C PRO A 121 1.94 28.19 8.48
N GLY A 122 1.79 26.91 8.15
CA GLY A 122 2.37 25.81 8.91
C GLY A 122 1.87 25.67 10.36
N HIS A 123 0.73 26.29 10.70
CA HIS A 123 0.13 26.22 12.04
C HIS A 123 -0.04 24.79 12.58
N PHE A 124 -0.17 23.80 11.70
CA PHE A 124 -0.19 22.38 12.07
C PHE A 124 1.01 21.99 12.94
N PHE A 125 2.20 22.55 12.70
CA PHE A 125 3.46 22.20 13.35
C PHE A 125 3.82 23.08 14.55
N TYR A 126 2.96 24.01 14.97
CA TYR A 126 3.33 24.92 16.05
C TYR A 126 3.39 24.21 17.40
N GLY A 127 4.58 24.22 18.00
CA GLY A 127 4.80 23.88 19.40
C GLY A 127 4.23 24.93 20.34
N ARG A 128 4.35 24.68 21.65
CA ARG A 128 3.79 25.57 22.67
C ARG A 128 4.32 26.99 22.58
N GLY A 129 5.64 27.15 22.42
CA GLY A 129 6.27 28.47 22.35
C GLY A 129 5.78 29.33 21.19
N ILE A 130 5.71 28.76 19.97
CA ILE A 130 5.18 29.47 18.80
C ILE A 130 3.69 29.81 18.99
N ARG A 131 2.88 28.89 19.52
CA ARG A 131 1.46 29.15 19.78
C ARG A 131 1.23 30.30 20.75
N GLU A 132 1.98 30.33 21.85
CA GLU A 132 1.88 31.40 22.84
C GLU A 132 2.41 32.74 22.28
N TYR A 133 3.48 32.70 21.47
CA TYR A 133 3.97 33.87 20.71
C TYR A 133 2.89 34.45 19.78
N VAL A 134 2.25 33.60 18.97
CA VAL A 134 1.18 34.04 18.05
C VAL A 134 -0.01 34.58 18.84
N CYS A 135 -0.45 33.92 19.91
CA CYS A 135 -1.57 34.42 20.71
C CYS A 135 -1.25 35.73 21.43
N ALA A 136 -0.03 35.90 21.93
CA ALA A 136 0.41 37.18 22.49
C ALA A 136 0.31 38.29 21.44
N TYR A 137 0.77 38.04 20.22
CA TYR A 137 0.66 38.98 19.11
C TYR A 137 -0.81 39.31 18.73
N LEU A 138 -1.66 38.28 18.59
CA LEU A 138 -3.07 38.45 18.22
C LEU A 138 -3.88 39.17 19.30
N SER A 139 -3.47 39.07 20.57
CA SER A 139 -4.11 39.77 21.70
C SER A 139 -3.95 41.30 21.66
N LEU A 140 -2.96 41.80 20.92
CA LEU A 140 -2.67 43.23 20.79
C LEU A 140 -3.67 43.91 19.84
N ASN A 141 -3.88 45.21 20.02
CA ASN A 141 -4.63 46.03 19.07
C ASN A 141 -3.78 46.37 17.83
N THR A 142 -4.40 46.89 16.76
CA THR A 142 -3.73 47.19 15.49
C THR A 142 -2.48 48.05 15.65
N THR A 143 -2.52 49.08 16.49
CA THR A 143 -1.38 49.99 16.72
C THR A 143 -0.25 49.34 17.51
N ALA A 144 -0.56 48.48 18.49
CA ALA A 144 0.45 47.77 19.25
C ALA A 144 1.10 46.64 18.43
N ARG A 145 0.35 46.00 17.52
CA ARG A 145 0.88 45.00 16.59
C ARG A 145 1.96 45.58 15.67
N SER A 146 1.77 46.79 15.14
CA SER A 146 2.73 47.41 14.22
C SER A 146 4.06 47.82 14.88
N VAL A 147 4.11 47.93 16.21
CA VAL A 147 5.30 48.32 16.99
C VAL A 147 5.76 47.20 17.94
N TYR A 148 5.27 45.96 17.74
CA TYR A 148 5.58 44.85 18.61
C TYR A 148 7.07 44.46 18.52
N THR A 149 7.74 44.37 19.67
CA THR A 149 9.20 44.22 19.74
C THR A 149 9.69 42.77 19.68
N ALA A 150 8.85 41.78 20.01
CA ALA A 150 9.21 40.38 19.81
C ALA A 150 8.98 40.00 18.35
N THR A 151 10.05 40.10 17.57
CA THR A 151 9.99 40.00 16.11
C THR A 151 9.85 38.57 15.60
N SER A 152 10.23 37.57 16.40
CA SER A 152 10.22 36.17 15.97
C SER A 152 10.17 35.17 17.14
N MET A 153 9.81 33.93 16.82
CA MET A 153 9.92 32.78 17.71
C MET A 153 10.35 31.56 16.91
N CYS A 154 11.29 30.78 17.44
CA CYS A 154 11.76 29.56 16.80
C CYS A 154 11.37 28.32 17.60
N GLN A 155 11.59 27.14 17.01
CA GLN A 155 11.49 25.85 17.67
C GLN A 155 12.42 24.81 17.02
N HIS A 156 12.79 23.80 17.79
CA HIS A 156 13.47 22.60 17.31
C HIS A 156 12.45 21.49 17.02
N ASP A 157 12.47 20.95 15.80
CA ASP A 157 11.65 19.82 15.42
C ASP A 157 12.48 18.54 15.51
N MET A 158 12.11 17.66 16.44
CA MET A 158 12.87 16.46 16.78
C MET A 158 12.11 15.19 16.39
N MET A 159 12.84 14.11 16.11
CA MET A 159 12.31 12.76 15.96
C MET A 159 13.15 11.77 16.77
N VAL A 160 12.56 11.20 17.81
CA VAL A 160 13.25 10.32 18.77
C VAL A 160 14.52 10.99 19.32
N GLY A 161 14.42 12.28 19.63
CA GLY A 161 15.54 13.09 20.12
C GLY A 161 16.62 13.45 19.07
N LEU A 162 16.43 13.12 17.80
CA LEU A 162 17.31 13.56 16.71
C LEU A 162 16.73 14.81 16.01
N PRO A 163 17.54 15.85 15.75
CA PRO A 163 17.05 17.06 15.10
C PRO A 163 16.73 16.82 13.63
N LEU A 164 15.50 17.15 13.23
CA LEU A 164 15.01 17.08 11.86
C LEU A 164 15.10 18.44 11.17
N THR A 165 14.46 19.44 11.77
CA THR A 165 14.39 20.81 11.26
C THR A 165 14.46 21.79 12.42
N ASP A 166 14.95 22.98 12.15
CA ASP A 166 14.84 24.13 13.03
C ASP A 166 13.94 25.15 12.34
N GLY A 167 12.81 25.49 12.94
CA GLY A 167 11.80 26.36 12.35
C GLY A 167 11.69 27.70 13.08
N CYS A 168 11.52 28.80 12.34
CA CYS A 168 11.29 30.13 12.90
C CYS A 168 10.08 30.79 12.24
N LEU A 169 9.26 31.42 13.07
CA LEU A 169 8.13 32.25 12.68
C LEU A 169 8.47 33.72 12.93
N TRP A 170 8.23 34.58 11.95
CA TRP A 170 8.23 36.04 12.16
C TRP A 170 7.08 36.71 11.42
N ILE A 171 6.72 37.90 11.89
CA ILE A 171 5.57 38.67 11.40
C ILE A 171 6.06 40.06 11.02
N THR A 172 5.85 40.45 9.75
CA THR A 172 6.25 41.74 9.21
C THR A 172 5.01 42.58 8.90
N PRO A 173 4.82 43.75 9.52
CA PRO A 173 3.74 44.66 9.16
C PRO A 173 4.00 45.30 7.78
N VAL A 174 2.98 45.35 6.92
CA VAL A 174 3.09 45.94 5.57
C VAL A 174 2.22 47.19 5.44
N GLU A 175 0.94 47.05 5.75
CA GLU A 175 -0.07 48.12 5.67
C GLU A 175 -0.95 48.09 6.93
N SER A 176 -1.90 49.03 7.04
CA SER A 176 -2.92 48.97 8.10
C SER A 176 -3.66 47.63 8.01
N GLU A 177 -3.60 46.83 9.07
CA GLU A 177 -4.25 45.52 9.20
C GLU A 177 -3.69 44.38 8.32
N SER A 178 -2.68 44.66 7.49
CA SER A 178 -2.05 43.65 6.62
C SER A 178 -0.64 43.30 7.07
N TYR A 179 -0.39 42.00 7.19
CA TYR A 179 0.85 41.44 7.72
C TYR A 179 1.34 40.33 6.80
N VAL A 180 2.66 40.20 6.68
CA VAL A 180 3.31 39.05 6.05
C VAL A 180 3.82 38.16 7.17
N VAL A 181 3.44 36.90 7.13
CA VAL A 181 3.90 35.88 8.06
C VAL A 181 4.76 34.89 7.31
N ASP A 182 5.95 34.68 7.83
CA ASP A 182 6.93 33.73 7.31
C ASP A 182 7.11 32.62 8.34
N TYR A 183 7.13 31.38 7.85
CA TYR A 183 7.46 30.22 8.66
C TYR A 183 8.49 29.40 7.92
N ALA A 184 9.76 29.68 8.25
CA ALA A 184 10.91 29.15 7.54
C ALA A 184 11.67 28.13 8.39
N HIS A 185 12.30 27.17 7.72
CA HIS A 185 13.01 26.07 8.35
C HIS A 185 14.37 25.86 7.75
N HIS A 186 15.28 25.39 8.60
CA HIS A 186 16.56 24.84 8.20
C HIS A 186 16.56 23.31 8.43
N ILE A 187 16.84 22.55 7.38
CA ILE A 187 16.88 21.08 7.38
C ILE A 187 18.21 20.60 7.97
N ARG A 188 18.14 19.73 8.98
CA ARG A 188 19.32 19.26 9.73
C ARG A 188 20.01 18.01 9.16
N PRO A 189 19.30 17.02 8.60
CA PRO A 189 19.94 15.86 8.01
C PRO A 189 20.87 16.21 6.84
N GLY A 190 22.14 15.80 6.94
CA GLY A 190 23.15 16.07 5.93
C GLY A 190 23.23 15.05 4.78
N PRO A 191 24.22 15.21 3.88
CA PRO A 191 24.38 14.35 2.70
C PRO A 191 24.63 12.88 3.05
N ALA A 192 25.31 12.58 4.17
CA ALA A 192 25.53 11.21 4.62
C ALA A 192 24.21 10.46 4.87
N PHE A 193 23.22 11.14 5.48
CA PHE A 193 21.90 10.57 5.70
C PHE A 193 21.14 10.40 4.38
N ALA A 194 21.27 11.35 3.45
CA ALA A 194 20.68 11.23 2.12
C ALA A 194 21.24 10.04 1.32
N TRP A 195 22.56 9.82 1.36
CA TRP A 195 23.21 8.64 0.77
C TRP A 195 22.75 7.34 1.41
N PHE A 196 22.63 7.32 2.74
CA PHE A 196 22.05 6.18 3.45
C PHE A 196 20.64 5.86 2.96
N LYS A 197 19.75 6.86 2.84
CA LYS A 197 18.39 6.67 2.29
C LYS A 197 18.42 6.11 0.87
N LEU A 198 19.29 6.61 0.01
CA LEU A 198 19.40 6.12 -1.38
C LEU A 198 19.82 4.65 -1.41
N MET A 199 20.87 4.27 -0.68
CA MET A 199 21.35 2.90 -0.62
C MET A 199 20.31 1.95 -0.01
N TYR A 200 19.60 2.42 1.02
CA TYR A 200 18.49 1.70 1.62
C TYR A 200 17.38 1.43 0.60
N ARG A 201 16.95 2.44 -0.16
CA ARG A 201 15.91 2.31 -1.19
C ARG A 201 16.32 1.43 -2.36
N ILE A 202 17.56 1.52 -2.83
CA ILE A 202 18.10 0.62 -3.87
C ILE A 202 18.04 -0.84 -3.38
N THR A 203 18.47 -1.09 -2.14
CA THR A 203 18.41 -2.42 -1.53
C THR A 203 16.96 -2.91 -1.43
N LEU A 204 16.03 -2.02 -1.06
CA LEU A 204 14.60 -2.32 -1.01
C LEU A 204 14.02 -2.66 -2.38
N THR A 205 14.37 -1.91 -3.41
CA THR A 205 13.99 -2.15 -4.81
C THR A 205 14.46 -3.54 -5.27
N VAL A 206 15.71 -3.92 -4.97
CA VAL A 206 16.24 -5.26 -5.27
C VAL A 206 15.51 -6.34 -4.48
N ALA A 207 15.22 -6.11 -3.20
CA ALA A 207 14.48 -7.05 -2.36
C ALA A 207 13.05 -7.27 -2.86
N VAL A 208 12.34 -6.20 -3.26
CA VAL A 208 11.00 -6.28 -3.87
C VAL A 208 11.05 -7.09 -5.16
N LEU A 209 12.02 -6.82 -6.05
CA LEU A 209 12.20 -7.57 -7.29
C LEU A 209 12.46 -9.06 -7.02
N TRP A 210 13.30 -9.37 -6.04
CA TRP A 210 13.59 -10.74 -5.63
C TRP A 210 12.35 -11.45 -5.07
N VAL A 211 11.52 -10.78 -4.26
CA VAL A 211 10.25 -11.33 -3.76
C VAL A 211 9.29 -11.59 -4.92
N ILE A 212 9.13 -10.65 -5.84
CA ILE A 212 8.26 -10.81 -7.03
C ILE A 212 8.71 -12.01 -7.87
N TRP A 213 10.02 -12.13 -8.12
CA TRP A 213 10.55 -13.26 -8.87
C TRP A 213 10.31 -14.59 -8.16
N THR A 214 10.78 -14.72 -6.91
CA THR A 214 10.79 -16.00 -6.19
C THR A 214 9.41 -16.47 -5.74
N ARG A 215 8.50 -15.56 -5.40
CA ARG A 215 7.17 -15.87 -4.86
C ARG A 215 6.06 -15.85 -5.91
N TYR A 216 6.31 -15.33 -7.10
CA TYR A 216 5.31 -15.21 -8.16
C TYR A 216 5.78 -15.76 -9.51
N TYR A 217 6.71 -15.09 -10.18
CA TYR A 217 7.07 -15.44 -11.56
C TYR A 217 7.76 -16.80 -11.69
N ALA A 218 8.59 -17.18 -10.71
CA ALA A 218 9.26 -18.49 -10.70
C ALA A 218 8.26 -19.66 -10.75
N HIS A 219 7.07 -19.49 -10.18
CA HIS A 219 6.03 -20.53 -10.19
C HIS A 219 5.33 -20.69 -11.54
N TYR A 220 5.46 -19.72 -12.47
CA TYR A 220 4.96 -19.90 -13.84
C TYR A 220 5.84 -20.85 -14.66
N ILE A 221 7.13 -21.02 -14.31
CA ILE A 221 8.04 -21.92 -15.03
C ILE A 221 7.54 -23.39 -15.01
N PRO A 222 7.33 -24.02 -13.84
CA PRO A 222 6.80 -25.39 -13.79
C PRO A 222 5.40 -25.49 -14.36
N LEU A 223 4.53 -24.47 -14.16
CA LEU A 223 3.19 -24.44 -14.74
C LEU A 223 3.24 -24.54 -16.27
N MET A 224 4.06 -23.71 -16.91
CA MET A 224 4.18 -23.68 -18.37
C MET A 224 4.76 -24.97 -18.93
N GLN A 225 5.74 -25.56 -18.25
CA GLN A 225 6.32 -26.86 -18.63
C GLN A 225 5.28 -27.97 -18.51
N ASN A 226 4.56 -28.02 -17.39
CA ASN A 226 3.60 -29.09 -17.16
C ASN A 226 2.36 -28.97 -18.05
N LEU A 227 1.86 -27.76 -18.32
CA LEU A 227 0.75 -27.56 -19.27
C LEU A 227 1.12 -28.00 -20.69
N ARG A 228 2.39 -27.83 -21.11
CA ARG A 228 2.87 -28.30 -22.42
C ARG A 228 2.98 -29.82 -22.48
N HIS A 229 3.31 -30.46 -21.35
CA HIS A 229 3.55 -31.90 -21.32
C HIS A 229 2.28 -32.71 -21.06
N PHE A 230 1.47 -32.31 -20.07
CA PHE A 230 0.27 -33.04 -19.63
C PHE A 230 -1.04 -32.43 -20.13
N GLY A 231 -1.02 -31.20 -20.65
CA GLY A 231 -2.25 -30.43 -20.90
C GLY A 231 -2.96 -30.02 -19.61
N LEU A 232 -4.13 -29.39 -19.74
CA LEU A 232 -5.03 -29.20 -18.61
C LEU A 232 -6.05 -30.34 -18.65
N ARG A 233 -5.99 -31.23 -17.66
CA ARG A 233 -6.89 -32.37 -17.55
C ARG A 233 -7.77 -32.15 -16.34
N ASP A 234 -9.07 -32.26 -16.54
CA ASP A 234 -10.06 -32.23 -15.49
C ASP A 234 -10.90 -33.49 -15.67
N ASP A 235 -10.90 -34.36 -14.67
CA ASP A 235 -11.59 -35.64 -14.71
C ASP A 235 -13.13 -35.43 -14.72
N GLU A 236 -13.64 -34.22 -14.43
CA GLU A 236 -15.06 -33.84 -14.62
C GLU A 236 -15.42 -33.49 -16.08
N LEU A 237 -14.44 -33.21 -16.94
CA LEU A 237 -14.60 -32.82 -18.35
C LEU A 237 -14.44 -34.01 -19.32
N ASP A 238 -14.64 -35.24 -18.83
CA ASP A 238 -14.39 -36.54 -19.49
C ASP A 238 -15.21 -36.81 -20.80
N ASP A 239 -15.75 -35.76 -21.43
CA ASP A 239 -16.42 -35.77 -22.73
C ASP A 239 -15.43 -35.84 -23.93
N GLY A 240 -14.17 -36.25 -23.71
CA GLY A 240 -13.18 -36.39 -24.78
C GLY A 240 -12.76 -35.07 -25.44
N VAL A 241 -12.95 -33.93 -24.77
CA VAL A 241 -12.56 -32.61 -25.29
C VAL A 241 -11.04 -32.49 -25.26
N VAL A 242 -10.43 -32.51 -26.45
CA VAL A 242 -8.98 -32.31 -26.63
C VAL A 242 -8.68 -30.83 -26.79
N PHE A 243 -7.96 -30.25 -25.84
CA PHE A 243 -7.44 -28.90 -25.97
C PHE A 243 -6.23 -28.87 -26.90
N THR A 244 -6.24 -27.99 -27.90
CA THR A 244 -5.10 -27.81 -28.81
C THR A 244 -4.27 -26.57 -28.49
N LYS A 245 -4.88 -25.58 -27.83
CA LYS A 245 -4.23 -24.32 -27.47
C LYS A 245 -4.65 -23.88 -26.08
N LEU A 246 -3.67 -23.53 -25.26
CA LEU A 246 -3.85 -22.99 -23.92
C LEU A 246 -3.26 -21.58 -23.87
N VAL A 247 -4.04 -20.61 -23.42
CA VAL A 247 -3.59 -19.22 -23.24
C VAL A 247 -3.59 -18.89 -21.76
N VAL A 248 -2.39 -18.65 -21.22
CA VAL A 248 -2.17 -18.32 -19.82
C VAL A 248 -2.20 -16.81 -19.62
N TYR A 249 -3.09 -16.36 -18.73
CA TYR A 249 -3.23 -14.99 -18.29
C TYR A 249 -2.60 -14.84 -16.91
N LEU A 250 -1.60 -13.96 -16.84
CA LEU A 250 -0.93 -13.64 -15.60
C LEU A 250 -1.80 -12.73 -14.73
N GLY A 251 -1.73 -12.93 -13.43
CA GLY A 251 -2.33 -12.04 -12.44
C GLY A 251 -1.35 -10.96 -11.97
N ASP A 252 -1.68 -10.40 -10.80
CA ASP A 252 -0.98 -9.31 -10.15
C ASP A 252 -0.11 -9.80 -8.97
N PRO A 253 1.23 -9.59 -8.99
CA PRO A 253 2.11 -9.99 -7.89
C PRO A 253 1.95 -9.17 -6.60
N THR A 254 1.14 -8.10 -6.60
CA THR A 254 1.01 -7.15 -5.49
C THR A 254 0.81 -7.84 -4.14
N TYR A 255 -0.04 -8.87 -4.05
CA TYR A 255 -0.26 -9.61 -2.80
C TYR A 255 1.04 -10.08 -2.15
N PHE A 256 1.97 -10.64 -2.92
CA PHE A 256 3.20 -11.23 -2.38
C PHE A 256 4.18 -10.20 -1.84
N VAL A 257 4.19 -8.99 -2.39
CA VAL A 257 5.02 -7.89 -1.89
C VAL A 257 4.40 -7.31 -0.62
N LEU A 258 3.10 -6.97 -0.65
CA LEU A 258 2.42 -6.31 0.47
C LEU A 258 2.29 -7.20 1.72
N SER A 259 2.22 -8.52 1.52
CA SER A 259 2.14 -9.49 2.60
C SER A 259 3.50 -9.93 3.14
N HIS A 260 4.62 -9.52 2.52
CA HIS A 260 5.94 -9.97 2.94
C HIS A 260 6.41 -9.19 4.18
N PRO A 261 6.59 -9.83 5.35
CA PRO A 261 6.82 -9.13 6.62
C PRO A 261 8.03 -8.19 6.58
N LEU A 262 9.14 -8.65 5.99
CA LEU A 262 10.36 -7.84 5.91
C LEU A 262 10.21 -6.64 4.97
N VAL A 263 9.55 -6.81 3.82
CA VAL A 263 9.42 -5.71 2.84
C VAL A 263 8.48 -4.65 3.39
N THR A 264 7.33 -5.07 3.91
CA THR A 264 6.33 -4.16 4.48
C THR A 264 6.88 -3.39 5.68
N THR A 265 7.61 -4.06 6.59
CA THR A 265 8.27 -3.38 7.71
C THR A 265 9.32 -2.40 7.23
N ALA A 266 10.14 -2.80 6.26
CA ALA A 266 11.19 -1.93 5.73
C ALA A 266 10.65 -0.72 4.96
N MET A 267 9.49 -0.84 4.30
CA MET A 267 8.79 0.27 3.65
C MET A 267 8.19 1.26 4.65
N VAL A 268 7.67 0.78 5.80
CA VAL A 268 7.24 1.68 6.90
C VAL A 268 8.43 2.45 7.44
N PHE A 269 9.58 1.78 7.61
CA PHE A 269 10.80 2.45 8.04
C PHE A 269 11.30 3.47 7.01
N ASP A 270 11.24 3.17 5.70
CA ASP A 270 11.55 4.13 4.62
C ASP A 270 10.68 5.39 4.71
N PHE A 271 9.37 5.22 4.97
CA PHE A 271 8.46 6.33 5.18
C PHE A 271 8.90 7.18 6.38
N TRP A 272 9.29 6.58 7.50
CA TRP A 272 9.78 7.29 8.69
C TRP A 272 11.10 8.02 8.47
N LEU A 273 12.05 7.43 7.73
CA LEU A 273 13.29 8.11 7.32
C LEU A 273 13.03 9.38 6.49
N SER A 274 11.81 9.53 5.98
CA SER A 274 11.38 10.64 5.13
C SER A 274 10.59 11.71 5.90
N ALA A 275 10.63 11.72 7.24
CA ALA A 275 9.83 12.58 8.12
C ALA A 275 9.84 14.07 7.74
N VAL A 276 11.02 14.66 7.47
CA VAL A 276 11.14 16.09 7.04
C VAL A 276 10.28 16.37 5.80
N ASN A 277 10.41 15.52 4.78
CA ASN A 277 9.70 15.69 3.52
C ASN A 277 8.20 15.38 3.63
N ILE A 278 7.81 14.53 4.58
CA ILE A 278 6.40 14.37 4.95
C ILE A 278 5.88 15.67 5.58
N GLY A 279 6.66 16.32 6.44
CA GLY A 279 6.36 17.62 7.01
C GLY A 279 6.13 18.68 5.92
N ILE A 280 7.06 18.78 4.97
CA ILE A 280 6.95 19.65 3.79
C ILE A 280 5.69 19.35 2.98
N ALA A 281 5.44 18.07 2.66
CA ALA A 281 4.25 17.67 1.91
C ALA A 281 2.95 18.01 2.65
N MET A 282 2.91 17.90 3.98
CA MET A 282 1.76 18.31 4.78
C MET A 282 1.57 19.82 4.82
N GLY A 283 2.64 20.60 4.72
CA GLY A 283 2.59 22.04 4.47
C GLY A 283 1.93 22.36 3.12
N ASP A 284 2.39 21.71 2.04
CA ASP A 284 1.80 21.86 0.70
C ASP A 284 0.30 21.48 0.66
N VAL A 285 -0.10 20.42 1.38
CA VAL A 285 -1.51 19.98 1.46
C VAL A 285 -2.40 21.01 2.14
N SER A 286 -1.85 21.85 3.02
CA SER A 286 -2.60 22.93 3.69
C SER A 286 -2.86 24.14 2.79
N GLN A 287 -2.17 24.24 1.64
CA GLN A 287 -2.25 25.38 0.73
C GLN A 287 -3.02 25.02 -0.56
N PHE A 288 -4.23 25.56 -0.72
CA PHE A 288 -5.10 25.26 -1.88
C PHE A 288 -4.82 26.11 -3.13
N GLN A 289 -3.91 27.07 -3.06
CA GLN A 289 -3.73 28.05 -4.14
C GLN A 289 -3.15 27.43 -5.42
N GLN A 290 -2.43 26.31 -5.31
CA GLN A 290 -1.84 25.62 -6.45
C GLN A 290 -2.19 24.12 -6.44
N LEU A 291 -2.91 23.66 -7.47
CA LEU A 291 -3.38 22.28 -7.55
C LEU A 291 -2.24 21.27 -7.70
N TRP A 292 -1.16 21.63 -8.40
CA TRP A 292 -0.07 20.69 -8.68
C TRP A 292 0.76 20.31 -7.43
N PRO A 293 1.27 21.28 -6.62
CA PRO A 293 1.90 20.98 -5.33
C PRO A 293 0.99 20.14 -4.42
N PHE A 294 -0.30 20.47 -4.35
CA PHE A 294 -1.28 19.68 -3.59
C PHE A 294 -1.33 18.22 -4.06
N VAL A 295 -1.51 17.96 -5.36
CA VAL A 295 -1.58 16.59 -5.90
C VAL A 295 -0.27 15.84 -5.69
N ARG A 296 0.87 16.48 -5.95
CA ARG A 296 2.21 15.89 -5.72
C ARG A 296 2.37 15.48 -4.26
N SER A 297 1.97 16.33 -3.33
CA SER A 297 2.10 16.09 -1.89
C SER A 297 1.13 15.03 -1.39
N CYS A 298 -0.09 14.95 -1.95
CA CYS A 298 -1.01 13.83 -1.70
C CYS A 298 -0.41 12.48 -2.14
N VAL A 299 0.17 12.43 -3.36
CA VAL A 299 0.82 11.22 -3.88
C VAL A 299 2.02 10.85 -3.02
N TYR A 300 2.85 11.83 -2.64
CA TYR A 300 4.01 11.61 -1.79
C TYR A 300 3.61 11.07 -0.39
N ALA A 301 2.63 11.71 0.26
CA ALA A 301 2.12 11.30 1.56
C ALA A 301 1.42 9.92 1.51
N SER A 302 0.90 9.51 0.35
CA SER A 302 0.24 8.20 0.18
C SER A 302 1.17 7.02 0.45
N ARG A 303 2.51 7.24 0.46
CA ARG A 303 3.50 6.26 0.96
C ARG A 303 3.20 5.78 2.39
N GLY A 304 2.43 6.54 3.17
CA GLY A 304 1.91 6.09 4.47
C GLY A 304 1.01 4.84 4.41
N VAL A 305 0.53 4.43 3.23
CA VAL A 305 -0.25 3.20 3.01
C VAL A 305 0.45 1.94 3.54
N TRP A 306 1.79 1.93 3.56
CA TRP A 306 2.57 0.80 4.08
C TRP A 306 2.33 0.53 5.56
N SER A 307 2.00 1.57 6.33
CA SER A 307 1.61 1.44 7.74
C SER A 307 0.28 0.67 7.87
N ALA A 308 -0.66 0.89 6.94
CA ALA A 308 -1.91 0.13 6.89
C ALA A 308 -1.67 -1.33 6.51
N TYR A 309 -0.78 -1.61 5.55
CA TYR A 309 -0.41 -2.99 5.20
C TYR A 309 0.30 -3.72 6.35
N LEU A 310 1.22 -3.05 7.07
CA LEU A 310 1.86 -3.63 8.24
C LEU A 310 0.83 -3.94 9.34
N THR A 311 -0.12 -3.04 9.56
CA THR A 311 -1.21 -3.25 10.51
C THR A 311 -2.07 -4.45 10.09
N MET A 312 -2.47 -4.54 8.82
CA MET A 312 -3.23 -5.69 8.32
C MET A 312 -2.48 -7.01 8.50
N LEU A 313 -1.15 -7.00 8.38
CA LEU A 313 -0.31 -8.18 8.64
C LEU A 313 -0.34 -8.57 10.11
N CYS A 314 -0.07 -7.63 11.02
CA CYS A 314 -0.13 -7.88 12.47
C CYS A 314 -1.52 -8.33 12.93
N LEU A 315 -2.58 -7.67 12.45
CA LEU A 315 -3.96 -8.04 12.75
C LEU A 315 -4.31 -9.40 12.16
N SER A 316 -3.81 -9.77 10.98
CA SER A 316 -4.00 -11.12 10.43
C SER A 316 -3.46 -12.18 11.36
N LEU A 317 -2.28 -11.97 11.96
CA LEU A 317 -1.68 -12.88 12.94
C LEU A 317 -2.52 -12.97 14.22
N LEU A 318 -2.99 -11.83 14.74
CA LEU A 318 -3.84 -11.80 15.94
C LEU A 318 -5.19 -12.47 15.71
N VAL A 319 -5.82 -12.19 14.57
CA VAL A 319 -7.09 -12.81 14.18
C VAL A 319 -6.94 -14.32 14.04
N LYS A 320 -5.82 -14.80 13.49
CA LYS A 320 -5.48 -16.23 13.41
C LYS A 320 -5.27 -16.87 14.78
N GLN A 321 -4.56 -16.19 15.67
CA GLN A 321 -4.35 -16.68 17.04
C GLN A 321 -5.65 -16.75 17.84
N LYS A 322 -6.57 -15.80 17.62
CA LYS A 322 -7.86 -15.69 18.33
C LYS A 322 -9.02 -16.40 17.62
N ARG A 323 -8.80 -16.92 16.41
CA ARG A 323 -9.83 -17.58 15.57
C ARG A 323 -11.02 -16.67 15.22
N TRP A 324 -10.74 -15.41 14.91
CA TRP A 324 -11.75 -14.40 14.58
C TRP A 324 -11.93 -14.19 13.07
N GLU A 325 -11.43 -15.11 12.24
CA GLU A 325 -11.40 -14.98 10.77
C GLU A 325 -12.81 -14.79 10.21
N HIS A 326 -13.81 -15.44 10.80
CA HIS A 326 -15.21 -15.30 10.42
C HIS A 326 -15.74 -13.86 10.57
N ASN A 327 -15.19 -13.06 11.48
CA ASN A 327 -15.60 -11.67 11.74
C ASN A 327 -14.98 -10.66 10.77
N ILE A 328 -14.08 -11.11 9.89
CA ILE A 328 -13.22 -10.24 9.08
C ILE A 328 -13.36 -10.63 7.62
N THR A 329 -13.34 -9.64 6.74
CA THR A 329 -13.26 -9.86 5.30
C THR A 329 -11.98 -9.28 4.71
N SER A 330 -11.46 -9.91 3.66
CA SER A 330 -10.26 -9.44 2.98
C SER A 330 -10.52 -8.10 2.28
N VAL A 331 -9.59 -7.17 2.41
CA VAL A 331 -9.63 -5.84 1.80
C VAL A 331 -8.87 -5.86 0.47
N ASP A 332 -9.42 -5.20 -0.54
CA ASP A 332 -8.76 -4.99 -1.83
C ASP A 332 -7.65 -3.93 -1.67
N PRO A 333 -6.37 -4.26 -1.96
CA PRO A 333 -5.27 -3.32 -1.83
C PRO A 333 -5.42 -2.04 -2.66
N GLY A 334 -6.11 -2.11 -3.82
CA GLY A 334 -6.36 -0.95 -4.67
C GLY A 334 -7.38 0.01 -4.06
N ILE A 335 -8.44 -0.51 -3.44
CA ILE A 335 -9.41 0.32 -2.69
C ILE A 335 -8.72 0.98 -1.52
N LEU A 336 -7.86 0.24 -0.80
CA LEU A 336 -7.12 0.79 0.33
C LEU A 336 -6.17 1.92 -0.10
N ALA A 337 -5.45 1.75 -1.22
CA ALA A 337 -4.57 2.79 -1.75
C ALA A 337 -5.33 4.09 -2.08
N ILE A 338 -6.49 3.98 -2.75
CA ILE A 338 -7.35 5.13 -3.07
C ILE A 338 -7.83 5.82 -1.78
N ALA A 339 -8.26 5.03 -0.79
CA ALA A 339 -8.74 5.58 0.48
C ALA A 339 -7.64 6.32 1.24
N ILE A 340 -6.41 5.80 1.24
CA ILE A 340 -5.28 6.47 1.89
C ILE A 340 -4.98 7.81 1.21
N VAL A 341 -4.99 7.89 -0.13
CA VAL A 341 -4.79 9.18 -0.84
C VAL A 341 -5.84 10.21 -0.42
N ILE A 342 -7.12 9.81 -0.30
CA ILE A 342 -8.19 10.70 0.19
C ILE A 342 -7.95 11.11 1.64
N TYR A 343 -7.44 10.18 2.47
CA TYR A 343 -7.17 10.43 3.88
C TYR A 343 -6.01 11.40 4.09
N VAL A 344 -4.85 11.13 3.47
CA VAL A 344 -3.64 11.95 3.63
C VAL A 344 -3.69 13.28 2.90
N GLY A 345 -4.62 13.45 1.95
CA GLY A 345 -4.84 14.69 1.22
C GLY A 345 -6.06 15.46 1.75
N PRO A 346 -7.24 15.34 1.11
CA PRO A 346 -8.44 16.10 1.48
C PRO A 346 -8.81 16.04 2.97
N ILE A 347 -8.83 14.86 3.57
CA ILE A 347 -9.24 14.72 4.98
C ILE A 347 -8.20 15.34 5.92
N ALA A 348 -6.91 15.08 5.68
CA ALA A 348 -5.84 15.72 6.45
C ALA A 348 -5.91 17.25 6.38
N CYS A 349 -6.21 17.79 5.19
CA CYS A 349 -6.40 19.23 5.03
C CYS A 349 -7.60 19.77 5.84
N LEU A 350 -8.73 19.07 5.84
CA LEU A 350 -9.88 19.42 6.67
C LEU A 350 -9.56 19.38 8.16
N ILE A 351 -8.77 18.38 8.59
CA ILE A 351 -8.32 18.26 9.99
C ILE A 351 -7.43 19.46 10.36
N GLN A 352 -6.45 19.79 9.52
CA GLN A 352 -5.53 20.91 9.71
C GLN A 352 -6.30 22.23 9.86
N ASN A 353 -7.29 22.48 9.00
CA ASN A 353 -8.09 23.71 8.99
C ASN A 353 -9.27 23.69 9.97
N SER A 354 -9.20 22.90 11.05
CA SER A 354 -10.26 22.79 12.05
C SER A 354 -9.70 22.70 13.47
N ALA A 355 -10.56 22.82 14.48
CA ALA A 355 -10.17 22.64 15.88
C ALA A 355 -9.55 21.25 16.18
N LEU A 356 -9.74 20.26 15.29
CA LEU A 356 -9.12 18.93 15.43
C LEU A 356 -7.59 18.98 15.33
N VAL A 357 -6.99 20.03 14.77
CA VAL A 357 -5.54 20.20 14.72
C VAL A 357 -4.89 20.23 16.11
N ILE A 358 -5.64 20.68 17.13
CA ILE A 358 -5.17 20.77 18.52
C ILE A 358 -4.78 19.39 19.05
N MET A 359 -5.48 18.33 18.62
CA MET A 359 -5.12 16.96 18.98
C MET A 359 -3.71 16.61 18.50
N PHE A 360 -3.36 16.98 17.27
CA PHE A 360 -2.02 16.74 16.71
C PHE A 360 -0.95 17.64 17.33
N GLN A 361 -1.28 18.92 17.58
CA GLN A 361 -0.37 19.82 18.28
C GLN A 361 -0.06 19.34 19.70
N SER A 362 -1.04 18.74 20.37
CA SER A 362 -0.86 18.20 21.73
C SER A 362 0.03 16.96 21.73
N THR A 363 -0.05 16.10 20.70
CA THR A 363 0.80 14.91 20.61
C THR A 363 2.28 15.25 20.47
N PHE A 364 2.62 16.40 19.88
CA PHE A 364 4.01 16.85 19.74
C PHE A 364 4.74 17.09 21.06
N MET A 365 4.02 17.29 22.17
CA MET A 365 4.61 17.59 23.47
C MET A 365 4.76 16.36 24.37
N VAL A 366 4.09 15.25 24.04
CA VAL A 366 3.95 14.08 24.94
C VAL A 366 5.31 13.49 25.34
N SER A 367 6.26 13.47 24.41
CA SER A 367 7.59 12.88 24.62
C SER A 367 8.70 13.93 24.86
N VAL A 368 8.34 15.22 24.95
CA VAL A 368 9.31 16.31 25.16
C VAL A 368 9.45 16.57 26.67
N PRO A 369 10.68 16.62 27.22
CA PRO A 369 10.92 17.00 28.61
C PRO A 369 10.28 18.34 28.97
N SER A 370 9.72 18.47 30.17
CA SER A 370 9.00 19.69 30.59
C SER A 370 9.84 20.96 30.52
N THR A 371 11.16 20.86 30.64
CA THR A 371 12.11 21.98 30.51
C THR A 371 12.28 22.49 29.08
N GLU A 372 11.99 21.66 28.08
CA GLU A 372 12.23 21.93 26.66
C GLU A 372 10.92 22.08 25.86
N GLN A 373 9.77 21.86 26.50
CA GLN A 373 8.44 21.97 25.88
C GLN A 373 8.15 23.35 25.28
N TRP A 374 8.88 24.38 25.70
CA TRP A 374 8.79 25.72 25.12
C TRP A 374 9.50 25.85 23.77
N SER A 375 10.65 25.20 23.65
CA SER A 375 11.61 25.35 22.56
C SER A 375 11.52 24.24 21.52
N SER A 376 10.88 23.12 21.83
CA SER A 376 11.02 21.89 21.04
C SER A 376 9.71 21.13 20.88
N ILE A 377 9.59 20.43 19.75
CA ILE A 377 8.53 19.46 19.47
C ILE A 377 9.13 18.09 19.14
N GLU A 378 8.40 17.03 19.46
CA GLU A 378 8.76 15.65 19.12
C GLU A 378 7.69 15.09 18.16
N VAL A 379 8.09 14.80 16.93
CA VAL A 379 7.17 14.45 15.83
C VAL A 379 6.75 12.98 15.89
N PHE A 380 7.52 12.11 16.55
CA PHE A 380 7.28 10.67 16.58
C PHE A 380 5.90 10.27 17.13
N PRO A 381 5.40 10.81 18.27
CA PRO A 381 4.03 10.54 18.74
C PRO A 381 2.94 10.90 17.72
N SER A 382 3.10 11.99 16.99
CA SER A 382 2.15 12.39 15.95
C SER A 382 2.19 11.45 14.74
N ILE A 383 3.37 10.93 14.38
CA ILE A 383 3.50 9.87 13.36
C ILE A 383 2.76 8.60 13.82
N LEU A 384 2.94 8.19 15.08
CA LEU A 384 2.20 7.05 15.63
C LEU A 384 0.68 7.28 15.60
N ASN A 385 0.23 8.48 15.93
CA ASN A 385 -1.17 8.85 15.84
C ASN A 385 -1.69 8.71 14.38
N ALA A 386 -0.94 9.21 13.39
CA ALA A 386 -1.28 9.05 11.98
C ALA A 386 -1.29 7.57 11.54
N VAL A 387 -0.38 6.74 12.06
CA VAL A 387 -0.39 5.28 11.85
C VAL A 387 -1.66 4.66 12.42
N VAL A 388 -2.10 5.04 13.62
CA VAL A 388 -3.34 4.53 14.23
C VAL A 388 -4.56 4.91 13.38
N PHE A 389 -4.64 6.15 12.90
CA PHE A 389 -5.73 6.58 12.03
C PHE A 389 -5.76 5.82 10.70
N THR A 390 -4.61 5.68 10.04
CA THR A 390 -4.51 4.93 8.79
C THR A 390 -4.77 3.43 8.99
N ALA A 391 -4.42 2.89 10.15
CA ALA A 391 -4.69 1.51 10.57
C ALA A 391 -6.18 1.24 10.88
N ALA A 392 -6.91 2.22 11.40
CA ALA A 392 -8.33 2.08 11.72
C ALA A 392 -9.18 1.85 10.46
N PHE A 393 -8.80 2.43 9.32
CA PHE A 393 -9.56 2.33 8.08
C PHE A 393 -9.72 0.90 7.52
N PRO A 394 -8.65 0.12 7.25
CA PRO A 394 -8.82 -1.24 6.74
C PRO A 394 -9.58 -2.14 7.73
N LEU A 395 -9.47 -1.88 9.04
CA LEU A 395 -10.23 -2.60 10.06
C LEU A 395 -11.72 -2.30 9.98
N THR A 396 -12.11 -1.02 9.97
CA THR A 396 -13.52 -0.63 9.90
C THR A 396 -14.15 -1.09 8.60
N LEU A 397 -13.45 -0.93 7.47
CA LEU A 397 -13.90 -1.41 6.16
C LEU A 397 -14.11 -2.93 6.16
N SER A 398 -13.15 -3.69 6.70
CA SER A 398 -13.21 -5.14 6.75
C SER A 398 -14.36 -5.66 7.61
N VAL A 399 -14.55 -5.08 8.80
CA VAL A 399 -15.62 -5.45 9.74
C VAL A 399 -16.99 -5.04 9.20
N ALA A 400 -17.12 -3.82 8.67
CA ALA A 400 -18.37 -3.34 8.08
C ALA A 400 -18.80 -4.22 6.90
N HIS A 401 -17.85 -4.58 6.02
CA HIS A 401 -18.13 -5.47 4.90
C HIS A 401 -18.48 -6.90 5.36
N ALA A 402 -17.80 -7.42 6.40
CA ALA A 402 -18.17 -8.72 7.00
C ALA A 402 -19.61 -8.70 7.55
N TRP A 403 -19.98 -7.64 8.26
CA TRP A 403 -21.30 -7.46 8.82
C TRP A 403 -22.39 -7.31 7.75
N CYS A 404 -22.14 -6.51 6.69
CA CYS A 404 -23.05 -6.39 5.56
C CYS A 404 -23.26 -7.73 4.86
N ASN A 405 -22.18 -8.49 4.63
CA ASN A 405 -22.25 -9.80 3.99
C ASN A 405 -22.99 -10.83 4.83
N ARG A 406 -22.85 -10.81 6.17
CA ARG A 406 -23.64 -11.68 7.06
C ARG A 406 -25.13 -11.39 6.97
N ARG A 407 -25.51 -10.12 6.89
CA ARG A 407 -26.92 -9.71 6.79
C ARG A 407 -27.55 -10.05 5.43
N HIS A 408 -26.73 -10.09 4.38
CA HIS A 408 -27.19 -10.28 3.00
C HIS A 408 -26.76 -11.62 2.41
N SER A 409 -26.26 -12.58 3.19
CA SER A 409 -25.79 -13.86 2.62
C SER A 409 -26.98 -14.72 2.21
N PRO A 410 -27.25 -14.91 0.90
CA PRO A 410 -28.06 -16.04 0.47
C PRO A 410 -27.34 -17.33 0.81
N ASP A 411 -28.11 -18.38 1.04
CA ASP A 411 -27.65 -19.71 1.43
C ASP A 411 -26.48 -20.19 0.57
N LEU A 412 -25.30 -20.41 1.18
CA LEU A 412 -24.05 -20.80 0.50
C LEU A 412 -24.20 -22.11 -0.30
N THR A 413 -25.19 -22.92 0.06
CA THR A 413 -25.60 -24.17 -0.59
C THR A 413 -26.13 -23.98 -2.03
N THR A 414 -26.58 -22.77 -2.39
CA THR A 414 -27.16 -22.49 -3.72
C THR A 414 -26.16 -21.90 -4.73
N ARG A 415 -24.96 -21.50 -4.32
CA ARG A 415 -23.96 -20.93 -5.24
C ARG A 415 -23.22 -22.04 -5.98
N ARG A 416 -23.49 -22.15 -7.30
CA ARG A 416 -22.75 -23.04 -8.22
C ARG A 416 -21.24 -22.80 -8.13
N GLY A 417 -20.49 -23.90 -8.16
CA GLY A 417 -19.03 -23.91 -8.12
C GLY A 417 -18.33 -23.02 -9.15
N SER A 418 -18.98 -22.77 -10.29
CA SER A 418 -18.50 -21.91 -11.38
C SER A 418 -18.38 -20.43 -11.01
N HIS A 419 -19.05 -19.95 -9.95
CA HIS A 419 -18.96 -18.55 -9.53
C HIS A 419 -17.54 -18.18 -9.08
N TYR A 420 -16.87 -19.06 -8.31
CA TYR A 420 -15.52 -18.80 -7.80
C TYR A 420 -14.45 -18.90 -8.88
N ALA A 421 -14.69 -19.70 -9.92
CA ALA A 421 -13.87 -19.79 -11.14
C ALA A 421 -14.08 -18.59 -12.09
N SER A 422 -15.12 -17.78 -11.90
CA SER A 422 -15.42 -16.65 -12.77
C SER A 422 -14.47 -15.48 -12.55
N VAL A 423 -14.13 -14.81 -13.67
CA VAL A 423 -13.37 -13.56 -13.70
C VAL A 423 -14.07 -12.44 -12.94
N GLN A 424 -15.41 -12.47 -12.85
CA GLN A 424 -16.20 -11.50 -12.09
C GLN A 424 -15.99 -11.63 -10.57
N TYR A 425 -15.50 -12.78 -10.10
CA TYR A 425 -15.13 -12.99 -8.71
C TYR A 425 -13.68 -12.54 -8.44
N ASN A 426 -13.35 -11.30 -8.81
CA ASN A 426 -12.04 -10.69 -8.60
C ASN A 426 -12.14 -9.30 -7.96
N ASP A 427 -10.97 -8.81 -7.57
CA ASP A 427 -10.74 -7.45 -7.08
C ASP A 427 -11.08 -6.39 -8.14
N VAL A 428 -11.41 -5.17 -7.70
CA VAL A 428 -11.93 -4.10 -8.57
C VAL A 428 -10.96 -3.79 -9.69
N LYS A 429 -9.66 -3.76 -9.36
CA LYS A 429 -8.56 -3.52 -10.30
C LYS A 429 -8.60 -4.50 -11.49
N LEU A 430 -8.78 -5.80 -11.21
CA LEU A 430 -8.82 -6.81 -12.26
C LEU A 430 -10.17 -6.81 -12.99
N LYS A 431 -11.28 -6.50 -12.32
CA LYS A 431 -12.58 -6.30 -12.98
C LYS A 431 -12.53 -5.18 -14.02
N LEU A 432 -11.91 -4.05 -13.69
CA LEU A 432 -11.73 -2.93 -14.61
C LEU A 432 -10.86 -3.32 -15.81
N LEU A 433 -9.78 -4.06 -15.56
CA LEU A 433 -8.95 -4.63 -16.62
C LEU A 433 -9.79 -5.48 -17.58
N TRP A 434 -10.53 -6.46 -17.04
CA TRP A 434 -11.34 -7.36 -17.86
C TRP A 434 -12.50 -6.67 -18.57
N PHE A 435 -13.10 -5.66 -17.95
CA PHE A 435 -14.12 -4.83 -18.59
C PHE A 435 -13.54 -4.07 -19.79
N GLY A 436 -12.35 -3.46 -19.63
CA GLY A 436 -11.65 -2.78 -20.73
C GLY A 436 -11.15 -3.72 -21.83
N LEU A 437 -10.87 -4.98 -21.49
CA LEU A 437 -10.42 -6.00 -22.43
C LEU A 437 -11.57 -6.79 -23.10
N ALA A 438 -12.77 -6.76 -22.52
CA ALA A 438 -13.93 -7.48 -23.04
C ALA A 438 -14.23 -7.20 -24.53
N PRO A 439 -14.09 -5.97 -25.06
CA PRO A 439 -14.29 -5.69 -26.49
C PRO A 439 -13.27 -6.34 -27.42
N PHE A 440 -12.04 -6.56 -26.94
CA PHE A 440 -10.92 -7.11 -27.72
C PHE A 440 -10.75 -8.63 -27.56
N LEU A 441 -11.46 -9.21 -26.60
CA LEU A 441 -11.35 -10.61 -26.23
C LEU A 441 -12.57 -11.44 -26.62
N THR A 442 -13.52 -10.89 -27.40
CA THR A 442 -14.69 -11.62 -27.93
C THR A 442 -14.22 -12.77 -28.83
N PRO A 443 -14.12 -14.00 -28.31
CA PRO A 443 -13.75 -15.14 -29.13
C PRO A 443 -14.94 -15.45 -30.05
N LYS A 444 -14.70 -16.21 -31.11
CA LYS A 444 -15.79 -16.99 -31.73
C LYS A 444 -16.29 -17.97 -30.67
N THR A 445 -17.30 -17.57 -29.92
CA THR A 445 -18.00 -18.44 -28.98
C THR A 445 -19.08 -19.16 -29.76
N ARG A 446 -19.03 -20.49 -29.80
CA ARG A 446 -20.20 -21.28 -30.18
C ARG A 446 -21.37 -20.86 -29.29
N ALA A 447 -22.60 -21.04 -29.77
CA ALA A 447 -23.82 -20.83 -28.98
C ALA A 447 -23.96 -21.79 -27.75
N GLY A 448 -22.87 -22.39 -27.30
CA GLY A 448 -22.77 -23.33 -26.18
C GLY A 448 -22.19 -22.70 -24.91
N TYR A 449 -22.34 -23.42 -23.81
CA TYR A 449 -21.91 -23.02 -22.47
C TYR A 449 -20.38 -23.11 -22.33
N ILE A 450 -19.72 -22.02 -21.92
CA ILE A 450 -18.29 -22.03 -21.55
C ILE A 450 -18.16 -22.65 -20.16
N ALA A 451 -17.41 -23.74 -20.03
CA ALA A 451 -17.14 -24.37 -18.75
C ALA A 451 -16.18 -23.50 -17.92
N HIS A 452 -16.50 -23.30 -16.64
CA HIS A 452 -15.68 -22.58 -15.68
C HIS A 452 -15.23 -23.55 -14.59
N ILE A 453 -13.92 -23.85 -14.56
CA ILE A 453 -13.33 -24.84 -13.66
C ILE A 453 -12.32 -24.20 -12.70
N GLY A 454 -12.12 -24.84 -11.56
CA GLY A 454 -11.26 -24.37 -10.49
C GLY A 454 -11.89 -23.32 -9.55
N GLY A 455 -11.04 -22.46 -8.99
CA GLY A 455 -11.40 -21.60 -7.88
C GLY A 455 -11.58 -22.36 -6.56
N THR A 456 -10.99 -23.55 -6.41
CA THR A 456 -11.15 -24.39 -5.21
C THR A 456 -10.64 -23.68 -3.96
N VAL A 457 -9.49 -23.01 -4.06
CA VAL A 457 -8.94 -22.20 -2.96
C VAL A 457 -9.90 -21.09 -2.54
N GLN A 458 -10.53 -20.40 -3.51
CA GLN A 458 -11.49 -19.34 -3.22
C GLN A 458 -12.79 -19.89 -2.62
N ARG A 459 -13.21 -21.09 -3.04
CA ARG A 459 -14.35 -21.80 -2.45
C ARG A 459 -14.06 -22.19 -1.00
N LEU A 460 -12.86 -22.70 -0.71
CA LEU A 460 -12.41 -23.01 0.65
C LEU A 460 -12.43 -21.75 1.53
N PHE A 461 -11.93 -20.62 1.03
CA PHE A 461 -11.96 -19.34 1.75
C PHE A 461 -13.37 -18.84 2.06
N ALA A 462 -14.35 -19.17 1.22
CA ALA A 462 -15.74 -18.82 1.43
C ALA A 462 -16.45 -19.77 2.39
N PHE A 463 -16.07 -21.06 2.37
CA PHE A 463 -16.57 -22.08 3.29
C PHE A 463 -16.04 -21.86 4.71
N ASP A 464 -14.73 -21.74 4.86
CA ASP A 464 -14.07 -21.41 6.13
C ASP A 464 -12.96 -20.37 5.89
N PRO A 465 -13.15 -19.12 6.37
CA PRO A 465 -12.12 -18.07 6.33
C PRO A 465 -10.80 -18.45 7.00
N GLY A 466 -10.80 -19.47 7.88
CA GLY A 466 -9.64 -20.09 8.49
C GLY A 466 -8.63 -20.65 7.48
N TYR A 467 -9.01 -20.93 6.23
CA TYR A 467 -8.06 -21.35 5.19
C TYR A 467 -7.23 -20.19 4.60
N LYS A 468 -7.60 -18.92 4.82
CA LYS A 468 -6.78 -17.79 4.35
C LYS A 468 -5.54 -17.66 5.21
N LYS A 469 -4.34 -17.66 4.63
CA LYS A 469 -3.11 -17.41 5.41
C LYS A 469 -3.09 -16.04 6.09
N LEU A 470 -3.59 -15.02 5.38
CA LEU A 470 -3.68 -13.64 5.88
C LEU A 470 -5.11 -13.11 5.64
N PRO A 471 -6.00 -13.18 6.64
CA PRO A 471 -7.43 -12.87 6.47
C PRO A 471 -7.74 -11.48 5.90
N PHE A 472 -6.90 -10.48 6.20
CA PHE A 472 -7.10 -9.11 5.72
C PHE A 472 -6.70 -8.90 4.26
N PHE A 473 -5.90 -9.78 3.67
CA PHE A 473 -5.38 -9.59 2.31
C PHE A 473 -6.19 -10.41 1.30
N SER A 474 -6.59 -9.77 0.19
CA SER A 474 -7.20 -10.49 -0.94
C SER A 474 -6.11 -11.14 -1.80
N LEU A 475 -6.19 -12.46 -1.99
CA LEU A 475 -5.32 -13.21 -2.91
C LEU A 475 -5.81 -13.16 -4.37
N ARG A 476 -7.07 -12.77 -4.59
CA ARG A 476 -7.81 -12.97 -5.85
C ARG A 476 -7.11 -12.38 -7.06
N ALA A 477 -6.55 -11.17 -6.93
CA ALA A 477 -5.85 -10.51 -8.03
C ALA A 477 -4.59 -11.26 -8.51
N SER A 478 -3.98 -12.10 -7.66
CA SER A 478 -2.78 -12.86 -7.99
C SER A 478 -3.03 -14.14 -8.77
N ASP A 479 -4.29 -14.59 -8.82
CA ASP A 479 -4.68 -15.83 -9.47
C ASP A 479 -4.39 -15.78 -10.98
N CYS A 480 -4.03 -16.94 -11.52
CA CYS A 480 -3.77 -17.15 -12.93
C CYS A 480 -5.03 -17.66 -13.62
N PHE A 481 -5.29 -17.24 -14.85
CA PHE A 481 -6.39 -17.78 -15.66
C PHE A 481 -5.84 -18.52 -16.88
N VAL A 482 -6.37 -19.70 -17.17
CA VAL A 482 -6.01 -20.48 -18.37
C VAL A 482 -7.24 -20.61 -19.26
N LEU A 483 -7.15 -20.06 -20.46
CA LEU A 483 -8.17 -20.21 -21.50
C LEU A 483 -7.83 -21.41 -22.38
N CYS A 484 -8.78 -22.34 -22.49
CA CYS A 484 -8.57 -23.61 -23.18
C CYS A 484 -9.38 -23.63 -24.47
N TYR A 485 -8.69 -23.80 -25.59
CA TYR A 485 -9.28 -23.84 -26.92
C TYR A 485 -9.23 -25.25 -27.49
N ASP A 486 -10.33 -25.67 -28.12
CA ASP A 486 -10.47 -26.98 -28.74
C ASP A 486 -9.75 -27.08 -30.11
N VAL A 487 -9.95 -28.19 -30.81
CA VAL A 487 -9.43 -28.44 -32.17
C VAL A 487 -9.97 -27.46 -33.22
N HIS A 488 -11.13 -26.84 -32.98
CA HIS A 488 -11.75 -25.87 -33.87
C HIS A 488 -11.28 -24.43 -33.59
N GLY A 489 -10.46 -24.23 -32.55
CA GLY A 489 -10.00 -22.92 -32.12
C GLY A 489 -11.09 -22.14 -31.36
N GLU A 490 -12.12 -22.81 -30.87
CA GLU A 490 -13.19 -22.22 -30.07
C GLU A 490 -12.84 -22.29 -28.58
N LEU A 491 -13.24 -21.27 -27.83
CA LEU A 491 -13.01 -21.24 -26.37
C LEU A 491 -14.04 -22.11 -25.67
N VAL A 492 -13.60 -23.21 -25.06
CA VAL A 492 -14.49 -24.17 -24.40
C VAL A 492 -14.43 -24.06 -22.88
N THR A 493 -13.23 -23.89 -22.32
CA THR A 493 -13.02 -23.92 -20.86
C THR A 493 -12.18 -22.74 -20.38
N LYS A 494 -12.58 -22.19 -19.22
CA LYS A 494 -11.79 -21.22 -18.45
C LYS A 494 -11.45 -21.80 -17.10
N ALA A 495 -10.16 -21.96 -16.84
CA ALA A 495 -9.66 -22.42 -15.56
C ALA A 495 -9.09 -21.26 -14.74
N ARG A 496 -9.46 -21.19 -13.47
CA ARG A 496 -8.80 -20.31 -12.49
C ARG A 496 -7.81 -21.14 -11.70
N LEU A 497 -6.59 -20.64 -11.54
CA LEU A 497 -5.54 -21.27 -10.75
C LEU A 497 -5.10 -20.32 -9.64
N SER A 498 -4.97 -20.80 -8.42
CA SER A 498 -4.52 -20.03 -7.25
C SER A 498 -3.20 -20.59 -6.71
N LEU A 499 -2.32 -19.73 -6.19
CA LEU A 499 -1.07 -20.17 -5.58
C LEU A 499 -1.29 -20.72 -4.16
N VAL A 500 -0.73 -21.90 -3.87
CA VAL A 500 -0.77 -22.55 -2.54
C VAL A 500 -0.17 -21.67 -1.46
N THR A 501 0.76 -20.77 -1.79
CA THR A 501 1.43 -19.88 -0.82
C THR A 501 0.45 -19.03 0.02
N GLY A 502 -0.75 -18.72 -0.50
CA GLY A 502 -1.79 -17.98 0.21
C GLY A 502 -2.76 -18.84 1.03
N LEU A 503 -2.66 -20.18 0.93
CA LEU A 503 -3.47 -21.16 1.65
C LEU A 503 -2.82 -21.50 3.01
N ASP A 504 -3.62 -21.42 4.07
CA ASP A 504 -3.31 -22.01 5.37
C ASP A 504 -3.92 -23.40 5.42
N ARG A 505 -3.06 -24.42 5.54
CA ARG A 505 -3.47 -25.83 5.57
C ARG A 505 -4.06 -26.25 6.92
N GLN A 506 -4.06 -25.35 7.91
CA GLN A 506 -4.51 -25.62 9.27
C GLN A 506 -3.80 -26.81 9.93
N ASP A 507 -2.50 -26.99 9.66
CA ASP A 507 -1.68 -28.11 10.15
C ASP A 507 -1.60 -28.21 11.69
N ARG A 508 -2.01 -27.15 12.40
CA ARG A 508 -2.03 -27.07 13.88
C ARG A 508 -3.39 -27.40 14.51
N GLN A 509 -4.42 -27.66 13.69
CA GLN A 509 -5.79 -27.91 14.17
C GLN A 509 -6.11 -29.41 14.17
N THR A 510 -7.14 -29.82 14.95
CA THR A 510 -7.66 -31.20 14.95
C THR A 510 -8.17 -31.62 13.57
N SER A 511 -7.93 -32.88 13.23
CA SER A 511 -7.73 -33.44 11.88
C SER A 511 -8.82 -33.27 10.81
N ALA A 512 -10.01 -32.76 11.13
CA ALA A 512 -11.11 -32.64 10.16
C ALA A 512 -11.02 -31.41 9.23
N LEU A 513 -10.37 -30.32 9.68
CA LEU A 513 -10.16 -29.10 8.87
C LEU A 513 -8.74 -29.00 8.29
N THR A 514 -7.89 -29.99 8.56
CA THR A 514 -6.52 -30.00 8.07
C THR A 514 -6.48 -30.46 6.63
N ILE A 515 -5.77 -29.70 5.79
CA ILE A 515 -5.45 -30.10 4.42
C ILE A 515 -4.08 -30.78 4.44
N HIS A 516 -4.07 -32.09 4.25
CA HIS A 516 -2.85 -32.89 4.26
C HIS A 516 -2.13 -32.79 2.92
N LEU A 517 -0.80 -32.65 2.93
CA LEU A 517 -0.02 -32.73 1.69
C LEU A 517 0.11 -34.20 1.28
N CYS A 518 -0.32 -34.53 0.07
CA CYS A 518 -0.12 -35.86 -0.47
C CYS A 518 1.39 -36.10 -0.71
N PRO A 519 1.98 -37.19 -0.18
CA PRO A 519 3.40 -37.48 -0.37
C PRO A 519 3.73 -38.02 -1.76
N ALA A 520 2.71 -38.43 -2.55
CA ALA A 520 2.90 -38.96 -3.88
C ALA A 520 3.28 -37.87 -4.89
N VAL A 521 4.08 -38.25 -5.89
CA VAL A 521 4.37 -37.40 -7.04
C VAL A 521 3.28 -37.62 -8.09
N HIS A 522 2.64 -36.55 -8.53
CA HIS A 522 1.56 -36.62 -9.51
C HIS A 522 2.02 -36.19 -10.90
N GLY A 523 1.50 -36.86 -11.93
CA GLY A 523 1.70 -36.53 -13.34
C GLY A 523 0.65 -35.55 -13.89
N TYR A 524 0.21 -34.58 -13.08
CA TYR A 524 -0.78 -33.57 -13.48
C TYR A 524 -0.12 -32.20 -13.68
N SER A 525 -0.76 -31.33 -14.46
CA SER A 525 -0.20 -30.01 -14.76
C SER A 525 -0.28 -29.03 -13.60
N VAL A 526 -1.36 -29.11 -12.84
CA VAL A 526 -1.70 -28.27 -11.70
C VAL A 526 -2.06 -29.15 -10.50
N GLY A 527 -2.01 -28.57 -9.31
CA GLY A 527 -2.46 -29.24 -8.10
C GLY A 527 -3.98 -29.22 -7.94
N ILE A 528 -4.50 -30.18 -7.16
CA ILE A 528 -5.92 -30.36 -6.89
C ILE A 528 -6.09 -30.59 -5.38
N ILE A 529 -7.21 -30.13 -4.82
CA ILE A 529 -7.62 -30.44 -3.46
C ILE A 529 -8.88 -31.30 -3.53
N ASN A 530 -8.86 -32.48 -2.91
CA ASN A 530 -9.99 -33.41 -2.86
C ASN A 530 -10.03 -34.14 -1.51
N ASP A 531 -11.00 -35.04 -1.32
CA ASP A 531 -11.23 -35.74 -0.04
C ASP A 531 -10.55 -37.13 0.02
N HIS A 532 -9.62 -37.44 -0.90
CA HIS A 532 -9.07 -38.79 -1.04
C HIS A 532 -7.54 -38.80 -1.19
N PRO A 533 -6.79 -39.56 -0.36
CA PRO A 533 -5.37 -39.76 -0.59
C PRO A 533 -5.12 -40.57 -1.86
N CYS A 534 -3.92 -40.47 -2.42
CA CYS A 534 -3.52 -41.37 -3.51
C CYS A 534 -3.45 -42.82 -3.03
N GLN A 535 -3.88 -43.76 -3.88
CA GLN A 535 -3.89 -45.20 -3.59
C GLN A 535 -2.51 -45.79 -3.23
N SER A 536 -1.42 -45.06 -3.48
CA SER A 536 -0.03 -45.47 -3.24
C SER A 536 0.56 -45.03 -1.90
N VAL A 537 -0.21 -44.37 -1.02
CA VAL A 537 0.28 -43.96 0.30
C VAL A 537 0.34 -45.18 1.23
N VAL A 538 1.51 -45.81 1.33
CA VAL A 538 1.80 -46.84 2.33
C VAL A 538 2.10 -46.14 3.66
N GLY A 539 1.11 -46.08 4.53
CA GLY A 539 1.13 -45.48 5.88
C GLY A 539 -0.28 -45.57 6.49
N PRO A 540 -0.47 -45.38 7.80
CA PRO A 540 -1.75 -45.65 8.45
C PRO A 540 -2.79 -44.62 8.00
N THR A 541 -3.52 -44.91 6.93
CA THR A 541 -4.78 -44.23 6.58
C THR A 541 -5.84 -44.47 7.64
N ASP A 542 -5.66 -45.49 8.49
CA ASP A 542 -6.55 -45.90 9.58
C ASP A 542 -6.61 -44.90 10.76
N GLY A 543 -5.80 -43.83 10.74
CA GLY A 543 -5.76 -42.81 11.80
C GLY A 543 -6.33 -41.44 11.42
N TYR A 544 -6.74 -41.23 10.16
CA TYR A 544 -7.28 -39.94 9.70
C TYR A 544 -8.81 -39.97 9.71
N PRO A 545 -9.49 -38.88 10.12
CA PRO A 545 -10.93 -38.83 10.14
C PRO A 545 -11.51 -38.99 8.72
N TYR A 546 -12.62 -39.73 8.60
CA TYR A 546 -13.46 -39.73 7.41
C TYR A 546 -13.83 -38.26 7.10
N ASN A 547 -13.35 -37.72 5.96
CA ASN A 547 -13.44 -36.32 5.47
C ASN A 547 -12.15 -35.47 5.53
N SER A 548 -10.97 -36.04 5.75
CA SER A 548 -9.71 -35.29 5.57
C SER A 548 -9.47 -34.86 4.12
N GLN A 549 -9.19 -33.56 3.92
CA GLN A 549 -8.82 -33.01 2.61
C GLN A 549 -7.33 -33.21 2.30
N TRP A 550 -7.01 -33.47 1.04
CA TRP A 550 -5.67 -33.71 0.55
C TRP A 550 -5.28 -32.75 -0.56
N LEU A 551 -4.12 -32.11 -0.42
CA LEU A 551 -3.49 -31.29 -1.44
C LEU A 551 -2.54 -32.15 -2.26
N HIS A 552 -2.90 -32.35 -3.52
CA HIS A 552 -2.08 -33.02 -4.52
C HIS A 552 -1.36 -31.96 -5.34
N LEU A 553 -0.05 -31.80 -5.17
CA LEU A 553 0.71 -30.87 -6.01
C LEU A 553 0.88 -31.44 -7.42
N GLY A 554 0.86 -30.55 -8.41
CA GLY A 554 1.17 -30.92 -9.79
C GLY A 554 2.63 -31.36 -9.95
N ALA A 555 2.96 -31.90 -11.13
CA ALA A 555 4.30 -32.35 -11.46
C ALA A 555 5.36 -31.26 -11.19
N ALA A 556 6.60 -31.68 -10.92
CA ALA A 556 7.69 -30.76 -10.54
C ALA A 556 7.34 -29.81 -9.38
N GLN A 557 6.49 -30.27 -8.43
CA GLN A 557 6.02 -29.48 -7.28
C GLN A 557 5.34 -28.16 -7.67
N CYS A 558 4.57 -28.17 -8.76
CA CYS A 558 3.82 -27.00 -9.22
C CYS A 558 2.89 -26.47 -8.10
N GLN A 559 3.06 -25.18 -7.77
CA GLN A 559 2.36 -24.51 -6.66
C GLN A 559 0.99 -23.94 -7.05
N TRP A 560 0.57 -24.10 -8.31
CA TRP A 560 -0.72 -23.64 -8.80
C TRP A 560 -1.76 -24.74 -8.57
N VAL A 561 -2.86 -24.39 -7.91
CA VAL A 561 -3.99 -25.29 -7.64
C VAL A 561 -5.20 -24.81 -8.40
N LEU A 562 -5.94 -25.76 -8.99
CA LEU A 562 -7.19 -25.53 -9.70
C LEU A 562 -8.27 -24.98 -8.76
#